data_AF-A0A5E4HFS9-F1
#
_entry.id   AF-A0A5E4HFS9-F1
#
_cell.length_a   1.000
_cell.length_b   1.000
_cell.length_c   1.000
_cell.angle_alpha   90.00
_cell.angle_beta   90.00
_cell.angle_gamma   90.00
#
_symmetry.space_group_name_H-M   'P 1'
#
loop_
_entity.id
_entity.type
_entity.pdbx_description
1 polymer ?
#
loop_
_entity_poly.entity_id
_entity_poly.type
_entity_poly.pdbx_seq_one_letter_code
_entity_poly.pdbx_strand_id
1 'polypeptide(L)'
;MASETKKDKPEEGNGETPAEKGKKKSIYFWFVVGVLIVTIGFGTYTLMKPKTTETTIAGIKIIAETPITDLIGQKDVFIGQQTDPSALTCAFEISAVSNIVRQGYRIDIAYGDTGVYIRKDGTTIRGRTPNDLLNACHAFLCARDQIECPDNFDRIKAIVYSAPKLNAVVDSNLSSNATRNYPELMGVLGYVQAQRADTNGDGVLNQTEISENTVYIFPYLQDGEICKLQNLNNLIENLNASNITRPCAEIPGIHVGYGKNRIELGVDKITITGDDASLHTASVIVRDAIAPEWIRVVYNMENTT
;
A
#
# COMPACT_ATOMS: atom_id res chain seq x y z
N MET A 1 56.94 -99.56 -8.82
CA MET A 1 56.38 -98.52 -7.93
C MET A 1 57.13 -97.24 -8.28
N ALA A 2 56.60 -96.44 -9.21
CA ALA A 2 55.79 -95.22 -8.94
C ALA A 2 56.63 -94.15 -8.21
N SER A 3 56.74 -92.88 -8.60
CA SER A 3 56.07 -92.05 -9.61
C SER A 3 56.90 -90.75 -9.73
N GLU A 4 56.99 -90.16 -10.92
CA GLU A 4 57.39 -88.77 -11.14
C GLU A 4 56.37 -87.81 -10.49
N THR A 5 56.80 -86.57 -10.18
CA THR A 5 55.97 -85.37 -10.47
C THR A 5 56.79 -84.07 -10.44
N LYS A 6 56.85 -83.40 -11.60
CA LYS A 6 57.09 -81.97 -11.76
C LYS A 6 55.96 -81.16 -11.09
N LYS A 7 56.28 -80.00 -10.53
CA LYS A 7 55.29 -78.97 -10.17
C LYS A 7 55.47 -77.76 -11.09
N ASP A 8 54.47 -77.53 -11.91
CA ASP A 8 54.25 -76.30 -12.68
C ASP A 8 53.67 -75.19 -11.80
N LYS A 9 53.96 -73.96 -12.21
CA LYS A 9 53.58 -72.68 -11.61
C LYS A 9 52.23 -72.24 -12.21
N PRO A 10 51.21 -71.84 -11.44
CA PRO A 10 50.01 -71.26 -12.03
C PRO A 10 50.14 -69.74 -12.18
N GLU A 11 49.85 -69.25 -13.39
CA GLU A 11 49.47 -67.86 -13.68
C GLU A 11 48.10 -67.55 -13.07
N GLU A 12 48.00 -66.48 -12.30
CA GLU A 12 46.74 -65.92 -11.82
C GLU A 12 46.04 -65.13 -12.93
N GLY A 13 45.05 -65.76 -13.58
CA GLY A 13 44.09 -65.09 -14.44
C GLY A 13 42.96 -64.47 -13.61
N ASN A 14 42.95 -63.15 -13.48
CA ASN A 14 41.90 -62.40 -12.79
C ASN A 14 40.68 -62.21 -13.72
N GLY A 15 39.83 -63.23 -13.81
CA GLY A 15 38.60 -63.22 -14.60
C GLY A 15 37.35 -63.03 -13.73
N GLU A 16 36.84 -61.80 -13.62
CA GLU A 16 35.54 -61.53 -12.99
C GLU A 16 34.42 -62.31 -13.71
N THR A 17 33.60 -63.02 -12.93
CA THR A 17 32.53 -63.87 -13.46
C THR A 17 31.38 -63.04 -14.06
N PRO A 18 30.62 -63.58 -15.05
CA PRO A 18 29.56 -62.85 -15.76
C PRO A 18 28.46 -62.28 -14.83
N ALA A 19 28.18 -62.95 -13.71
CA ALA A 19 27.22 -62.51 -12.70
C ALA A 19 27.67 -61.24 -11.94
N GLU A 20 28.97 -61.09 -11.73
CA GLU A 20 29.57 -59.93 -11.04
C GLU A 20 29.54 -58.67 -11.91
N LYS A 21 29.77 -58.83 -13.22
CA LYS A 21 29.61 -57.76 -14.23
C LYS A 21 28.16 -57.29 -14.35
N GLY A 22 27.18 -58.20 -14.24
CA GLY A 22 25.76 -57.85 -14.26
C GLY A 22 25.33 -57.03 -13.05
N LYS A 23 25.83 -57.39 -11.86
CA LYS A 23 25.53 -56.68 -10.60
C LYS A 23 26.18 -55.28 -10.56
N LYS A 24 27.43 -55.14 -11.03
CA LYS A 24 28.10 -53.84 -11.17
C LYS A 24 27.40 -52.92 -12.18
N LYS A 25 26.94 -53.45 -13.33
CA LYS A 25 26.17 -52.68 -14.32
C LYS A 25 24.82 -52.20 -13.78
N SER A 26 24.12 -53.02 -12.98
CA SER A 26 22.87 -52.65 -12.33
C SER A 26 23.07 -51.52 -11.30
N ILE A 27 24.08 -51.63 -10.44
CA ILE A 27 24.41 -50.60 -9.45
C ILE A 27 24.80 -49.28 -10.15
N TYR A 28 25.60 -49.35 -11.22
CA TYR A 28 25.98 -48.16 -11.99
C TYR A 28 24.78 -47.51 -12.68
N PHE A 29 23.86 -48.30 -13.22
CA PHE A 29 22.61 -47.80 -13.82
C PHE A 29 21.75 -47.04 -12.79
N TRP A 30 21.52 -47.61 -11.61
CA TRP A 30 20.76 -46.94 -10.54
C TRP A 30 21.48 -45.69 -10.00
N PHE A 31 22.81 -45.69 -9.94
CA PHE A 31 23.58 -44.51 -9.58
C PHE A 31 23.43 -43.38 -10.61
N VAL A 32 23.53 -43.68 -11.90
CA VAL A 32 23.33 -42.70 -12.98
C VAL A 32 21.91 -42.15 -12.96
N VAL A 33 20.89 -43.00 -12.79
CA VAL A 33 19.49 -42.57 -12.67
C VAL A 33 19.29 -41.68 -11.44
N GLY A 34 19.88 -42.04 -10.29
CA GLY A 34 19.81 -41.24 -9.07
C GLY A 34 20.45 -39.86 -9.25
N VAL A 35 21.63 -39.78 -9.87
CA VAL A 35 22.28 -38.50 -10.21
C VAL A 35 21.39 -37.70 -11.15
N LEU A 36 20.81 -38.32 -12.19
CA LEU A 36 19.95 -37.64 -13.17
C LEU A 36 18.69 -37.04 -12.52
N ILE A 37 18.05 -37.78 -11.61
CA ILE A 37 16.88 -37.31 -10.84
C ILE A 37 17.27 -36.15 -9.93
N VAL A 38 18.40 -36.24 -9.21
CA VAL A 38 18.87 -35.15 -8.35
C VAL A 38 19.22 -33.90 -9.16
N THR A 39 19.84 -34.07 -10.33
CA THR A 39 20.23 -32.95 -11.19
C THR A 39 19.01 -32.28 -11.83
N ILE A 40 18.02 -33.06 -12.28
CA ILE A 40 16.73 -32.53 -12.76
C ILE A 40 15.99 -31.84 -11.62
N GLY A 41 15.91 -32.47 -10.44
CA GLY A 41 15.26 -31.89 -9.26
C GLY A 41 15.92 -30.59 -8.79
N PHE A 42 17.24 -30.49 -8.85
CA PHE A 42 17.97 -29.26 -8.51
C PHE A 42 17.83 -28.19 -9.60
N GLY A 43 17.83 -28.59 -10.88
CA GLY A 43 17.58 -27.70 -12.01
C GLY A 43 16.17 -27.11 -11.98
N THR A 44 15.14 -27.92 -11.70
CA THR A 44 13.77 -27.43 -11.54
C THR A 44 13.60 -26.59 -10.27
N TYR A 45 14.25 -26.96 -9.16
CA TYR A 45 14.22 -26.17 -7.92
C TYR A 45 14.85 -24.77 -8.09
N THR A 46 15.96 -24.68 -8.83
CA THR A 46 16.61 -23.39 -9.12
C THR A 46 15.84 -22.55 -10.13
N LEU A 47 15.17 -23.17 -11.11
CA LEU A 47 14.24 -22.50 -12.04
C LEU A 47 12.91 -22.07 -11.39
N MET A 48 12.48 -22.74 -10.31
CA MET A 48 11.26 -22.43 -9.57
C MET A 48 11.45 -21.42 -8.44
N LYS A 49 12.67 -20.90 -8.19
CA LYS A 49 12.83 -19.82 -7.20
C LYS A 49 12.02 -18.61 -7.67
N PRO A 50 11.03 -18.15 -6.89
CA PRO A 50 10.27 -16.96 -7.25
C PRO A 50 11.24 -15.80 -7.44
N LYS A 51 11.21 -15.18 -8.61
CA LYS A 51 12.05 -14.04 -8.91
C LYS A 51 11.51 -12.86 -8.11
N THR A 52 12.21 -12.52 -7.02
CA THR A 52 11.87 -11.35 -6.22
C THR A 52 11.92 -10.10 -7.10
N THR A 53 10.83 -9.35 -7.12
CA THR A 53 10.73 -8.08 -7.82
C THR A 53 10.84 -6.96 -6.79
N GLU A 54 11.69 -5.98 -7.06
CA GLU A 54 11.84 -4.78 -6.23
C GLU A 54 11.41 -3.57 -7.04
N THR A 55 10.54 -2.74 -6.47
CA THR A 55 10.18 -1.42 -6.99
C THR A 55 10.19 -0.41 -5.85
N THR A 56 10.09 0.87 -6.18
CA THR A 56 10.05 1.96 -5.19
C THR A 56 8.86 2.85 -5.51
N ILE A 57 8.04 3.15 -4.49
CA ILE A 57 6.92 4.09 -4.56
C ILE A 57 7.11 5.10 -3.43
N ALA A 58 7.16 6.39 -3.76
CA ALA A 58 7.38 7.47 -2.79
C ALA A 58 8.61 7.26 -1.87
N GLY A 59 9.70 6.71 -2.42
CA GLY A 59 10.90 6.36 -1.64
C GLY A 59 10.79 5.09 -0.77
N ILE A 60 9.61 4.45 -0.71
CA ILE A 60 9.40 3.18 0.00
C ILE A 60 9.69 2.00 -0.92
N LYS A 61 10.54 1.07 -0.44
CA LYS A 61 10.82 -0.17 -1.14
C LYS A 61 9.64 -1.14 -1.05
N ILE A 62 9.26 -1.68 -2.20
CA ILE A 62 8.27 -2.74 -2.32
C ILE A 62 8.98 -3.97 -2.87
N ILE A 63 9.09 -5.00 -2.04
CA ILE A 63 9.79 -6.23 -2.33
C ILE A 63 8.75 -7.34 -2.41
N ALA A 64 8.58 -7.93 -3.59
CA ALA A 64 7.55 -8.91 -3.85
C ALA A 64 8.13 -10.25 -4.31
N GLU A 65 7.80 -11.32 -3.58
CA GLU A 65 8.11 -12.71 -3.97
C GLU A 65 7.12 -13.23 -5.03
N THR A 66 5.95 -12.60 -5.17
CA THR A 66 4.98 -12.82 -6.25
C THR A 66 4.89 -11.57 -7.13
N PRO A 67 4.43 -11.70 -8.39
CA PRO A 67 4.11 -10.54 -9.20
C PRO A 67 3.15 -9.60 -8.46
N ILE A 68 3.45 -8.29 -8.44
CA ILE A 68 2.56 -7.28 -7.83
C ILE A 68 1.17 -7.32 -8.49
N THR A 69 1.09 -7.75 -9.75
CA THR A 69 -0.17 -7.96 -10.46
C THR A 69 -1.11 -8.93 -9.75
N ASP A 70 -0.58 -9.88 -8.98
CA ASP A 70 -1.38 -10.87 -8.26
C ASP A 70 -2.04 -10.27 -7.01
N LEU A 71 -1.58 -9.09 -6.56
CA LEU A 71 -2.23 -8.32 -5.50
C LEU A 71 -3.40 -7.48 -6.00
N ILE A 72 -3.48 -7.22 -7.31
CA ILE A 72 -4.51 -6.35 -7.87
C ILE A 72 -5.86 -6.99 -7.62
N GLY A 73 -6.75 -6.24 -6.97
CA GLY A 73 -8.09 -6.72 -6.65
C GLY A 73 -8.13 -7.72 -5.48
N GLN A 74 -7.03 -7.95 -4.78
CA GLN A 74 -7.03 -8.71 -3.52
C GLN A 74 -7.64 -7.85 -2.40
N LYS A 75 -8.97 -7.77 -2.43
CA LYS A 75 -9.78 -6.97 -1.51
C LYS A 75 -10.17 -7.72 -0.25
N ASP A 76 -10.21 -9.04 -0.28
CA ASP A 76 -10.51 -9.86 0.89
C ASP A 76 -9.25 -10.07 1.74
N VAL A 77 -9.14 -9.33 2.84
CA VAL A 77 -7.93 -9.28 3.67
C VAL A 77 -8.20 -9.64 5.13
N PHE A 78 -7.18 -10.17 5.79
CA PHE A 78 -7.15 -10.37 7.23
C PHE A 78 -6.11 -9.45 7.86
N ILE A 79 -6.56 -8.59 8.78
CA ILE A 79 -5.69 -7.71 9.57
C ILE A 79 -5.89 -8.08 11.04
N GLY A 80 -4.81 -8.42 11.73
CA GLY A 80 -4.85 -8.68 13.18
C GLY A 80 -5.14 -7.41 13.98
N GLN A 81 -5.53 -7.56 15.25
CA GLN A 81 -5.72 -6.41 16.15
C GLN A 81 -4.43 -5.59 16.27
N GLN A 82 -4.57 -4.27 16.19
CA GLN A 82 -3.49 -3.29 16.35
C GLN A 82 -3.75 -2.45 17.58
N THR A 83 -2.72 -2.19 18.38
CA THR A 83 -2.78 -1.31 19.56
C THR A 83 -1.96 -0.05 19.38
N ASP A 84 -0.99 -0.05 18.47
CA ASP A 84 -0.21 1.14 18.14
C ASP A 84 -1.05 2.12 17.28
N PRO A 85 -1.05 3.43 17.57
CA PRO A 85 -1.87 4.40 16.83
C PRO A 85 -1.60 4.45 15.33
N SER A 86 -0.35 4.30 14.89
CA SER A 86 0.02 4.39 13.48
C SER A 86 -0.30 3.09 12.75
N ALA A 87 -0.07 1.96 13.40
CA ALA A 87 -0.50 0.67 12.88
C ALA A 87 -2.03 0.58 12.79
N LEU A 88 -2.75 1.17 13.75
CA LEU A 88 -4.21 1.25 13.74
C LEU A 88 -4.73 2.14 12.63
N THR A 89 -4.13 3.32 12.41
CA THR A 89 -4.46 4.17 11.25
C THR A 89 -4.21 3.41 9.95
N CYS A 90 -3.05 2.75 9.77
CA CYS A 90 -2.78 1.95 8.57
C CYS A 90 -3.78 0.80 8.39
N ALA A 91 -4.14 0.09 9.47
CA ALA A 91 -5.16 -0.96 9.42
C ALA A 91 -6.52 -0.41 8.99
N PHE A 92 -6.89 0.77 9.47
CA PHE A 92 -8.12 1.46 9.08
C PHE A 92 -8.07 1.90 7.62
N GLU A 93 -6.96 2.48 7.18
CA GLU A 93 -6.74 2.91 5.79
C GLU A 93 -6.97 1.73 4.84
N ILE A 94 -6.39 0.57 5.15
CA ILE A 94 -6.57 -0.65 4.35
C ILE A 94 -8.01 -1.17 4.44
N SER A 95 -8.63 -1.16 5.62
CA SER A 95 -10.01 -1.66 5.79
C SER A 95 -11.05 -0.79 5.09
N ALA A 96 -10.79 0.51 4.92
CA ALA A 96 -11.68 1.41 4.19
C ALA A 96 -11.84 1.00 2.72
N VAL A 97 -10.82 0.36 2.15
CA VAL A 97 -10.73 0.02 0.72
C VAL A 97 -10.71 -1.50 0.46
N SER A 98 -11.06 -2.31 1.47
CA SER A 98 -10.97 -3.78 1.47
C SER A 98 -12.14 -4.42 2.23
N ASN A 99 -12.42 -5.69 1.97
CA ASN A 99 -13.33 -6.51 2.78
C ASN A 99 -12.53 -7.26 3.86
N ILE A 100 -12.87 -7.07 5.14
CA ILE A 100 -12.18 -7.75 6.24
C ILE A 100 -12.81 -9.13 6.48
N VAL A 101 -12.06 -10.20 6.20
CA VAL A 101 -12.50 -11.59 6.36
C VAL A 101 -11.44 -12.46 7.03
N ARG A 102 -11.85 -13.41 7.87
CA ARG A 102 -10.93 -14.25 8.67
C ARG A 102 -9.99 -15.13 7.85
N GLN A 103 -10.40 -15.52 6.64
CA GLN A 103 -9.62 -16.35 5.71
C GLN A 103 -9.02 -15.53 4.57
N GLY A 104 -8.98 -14.20 4.72
CA GLY A 104 -8.46 -13.29 3.71
C GLY A 104 -6.93 -13.31 3.63
N TYR A 105 -6.41 -12.62 2.64
CA TYR A 105 -4.98 -12.41 2.49
C TYR A 105 -4.42 -11.66 3.70
N ARG A 106 -3.40 -12.22 4.33
CA ARG A 106 -2.90 -11.71 5.61
C ARG A 106 -2.12 -10.43 5.40
N ILE A 107 -2.41 -9.41 6.20
CA ILE A 107 -1.64 -8.17 6.26
C ILE A 107 -1.14 -7.99 7.69
N ASP A 108 0.17 -8.05 7.85
CA ASP A 108 0.86 -7.80 9.10
C ASP A 108 1.45 -6.38 9.09
N ILE A 109 1.16 -5.59 10.11
CA ILE A 109 1.63 -4.22 10.25
C ILE A 109 2.53 -4.18 11.49
N ALA A 110 3.78 -3.74 11.34
CA ALA A 110 4.75 -3.77 12.44
C ALA A 110 5.86 -2.74 12.27
N TYR A 111 6.50 -2.34 13.36
CA TYR A 111 7.73 -1.58 13.30
C TYR A 111 8.91 -2.45 12.84
N GLY A 112 9.86 -1.85 12.10
CA GLY A 112 11.04 -2.53 11.59
C GLY A 112 11.69 -1.75 10.44
N ASP A 113 12.46 -2.43 9.61
CA ASP A 113 13.01 -1.81 8.38
C ASP A 113 11.87 -1.36 7.46
N THR A 114 11.91 -0.08 7.08
CA THR A 114 10.87 0.56 6.28
C THR A 114 10.73 -0.10 4.91
N GLY A 115 9.52 -0.55 4.60
CA GLY A 115 9.23 -1.24 3.34
C GLY A 115 7.94 -2.06 3.37
N VAL A 116 7.56 -2.53 2.18
CA VAL A 116 6.42 -3.43 1.96
C VAL A 116 6.95 -4.74 1.41
N TYR A 117 6.65 -5.84 2.10
CA TYR A 117 7.16 -7.17 1.78
C TYR A 117 6.00 -8.08 1.42
N ILE A 118 5.86 -8.40 0.13
CA ILE A 118 4.73 -9.14 -0.42
C ILE A 118 5.12 -10.59 -0.64
N ARG A 119 4.36 -11.51 -0.05
CA ARG A 119 4.53 -12.95 -0.20
C ARG A 119 3.23 -13.58 -0.69
N LYS A 120 3.31 -14.86 -1.05
CA LYS A 120 2.14 -15.59 -1.56
C LYS A 120 0.98 -15.66 -0.55
N ASP A 121 1.27 -15.73 0.74
CA ASP A 121 0.32 -15.93 1.83
C ASP A 121 0.02 -14.66 2.65
N GLY A 122 0.72 -13.56 2.37
CA GLY A 122 0.49 -12.30 3.05
C GLY A 122 1.50 -11.21 2.74
N THR A 123 1.17 -10.00 3.15
CA THR A 123 2.04 -8.83 3.08
C THR A 123 2.43 -8.38 4.47
N THR A 124 3.69 -8.01 4.65
CA THR A 124 4.14 -7.28 5.83
C THR A 124 4.46 -5.84 5.47
N ILE A 125 3.84 -4.88 6.16
CA ILE A 125 4.08 -3.43 6.02
C ILE A 125 4.89 -2.98 7.24
N ARG A 126 6.01 -2.29 6.99
CA ARG A 126 6.94 -1.88 8.05
C ARG A 126 7.42 -0.46 7.90
N GLY A 127 7.69 0.16 9.06
CA GLY A 127 8.33 1.47 9.18
C GLY A 127 9.16 1.55 10.46
N ARG A 128 10.22 2.36 10.45
CA ARG A 128 11.05 2.60 11.66
C ARG A 128 10.42 3.61 12.59
N THR A 129 9.64 4.53 12.03
CA THR A 129 8.91 5.58 12.74
C THR A 129 7.42 5.48 12.41
N PRO A 130 6.54 6.13 13.20
CA PRO A 130 5.13 6.34 12.85
C PRO A 130 4.93 6.82 11.41
N ASN A 131 5.68 7.85 10.99
CA ASN A 131 5.57 8.43 9.65
C ASN A 131 6.01 7.46 8.56
N ASP A 132 7.12 6.75 8.77
CA ASP A 132 7.62 5.74 7.84
C ASP A 132 6.60 4.61 7.64
N LEU A 133 5.91 4.21 8.71
CA LEU A 133 4.91 3.15 8.67
C LEU A 133 3.68 3.57 7.86
N LEU A 134 3.20 4.79 8.07
CA LEU A 134 2.08 5.35 7.30
C LEU A 134 2.46 5.54 5.82
N ASN A 135 3.65 6.08 5.53
CA ASN A 135 4.16 6.19 4.17
C ASN A 135 4.29 4.83 3.47
N ALA A 136 4.70 3.79 4.21
CA ALA A 136 4.70 2.42 3.69
C ALA A 136 3.29 1.88 3.45
N CYS A 137 2.32 2.26 4.28
CA CYS A 137 0.91 1.91 4.10
C CYS A 137 0.34 2.53 2.82
N HIS A 138 0.55 3.83 2.62
CA HIS A 138 0.15 4.55 1.41
C HIS A 138 0.77 3.90 0.16
N ALA A 139 2.09 3.63 0.19
CA ALA A 139 2.80 2.98 -0.91
C ALA A 139 2.24 1.59 -1.23
N PHE A 140 1.85 0.81 -0.22
CA PHE A 140 1.19 -0.48 -0.41
C PHE A 140 -0.15 -0.33 -1.15
N LEU A 141 -1.01 0.63 -0.75
CA LEU A 141 -2.29 0.86 -1.42
C LEU A 141 -2.10 1.34 -2.87
N CYS A 142 -1.11 2.21 -3.11
CA CYS A 142 -0.73 2.62 -4.46
C CYS A 142 -0.37 1.43 -5.35
N ALA A 143 0.48 0.53 -4.85
CA ALA A 143 0.90 -0.66 -5.58
C ALA A 143 -0.28 -1.62 -5.85
N ARG A 144 -1.09 -1.90 -4.82
CA ARG A 144 -2.20 -2.85 -4.90
C ARG A 144 -3.29 -2.38 -5.85
N ASP A 145 -3.65 -1.10 -5.79
CA ASP A 145 -4.76 -0.54 -6.58
C ASP A 145 -4.29 0.17 -7.87
N GLN A 146 -3.01 0.01 -8.22
CA GLN A 146 -2.38 0.58 -9.44
C GLN A 146 -2.55 2.09 -9.57
N ILE A 147 -2.36 2.80 -8.47
CA ILE A 147 -2.42 4.26 -8.42
C ILE A 147 -0.99 4.79 -8.54
N GLU A 148 -0.76 5.64 -9.54
CA GLU A 148 0.48 6.40 -9.64
C GLU A 148 0.51 7.43 -8.49
N CYS A 149 1.38 7.21 -7.51
CA CYS A 149 1.45 8.03 -6.30
C CYS A 149 2.62 9.02 -6.35
N PRO A 150 2.55 10.11 -5.58
CA PRO A 150 3.59 11.12 -5.59
C PRO A 150 4.88 10.58 -4.98
N ASP A 151 5.99 11.22 -5.31
CA ASP A 151 7.31 10.85 -4.79
C ASP A 151 7.46 11.06 -3.27
N ASN A 152 6.55 11.84 -2.66
CA ASN A 152 6.58 12.13 -1.23
C ASN A 152 5.17 12.46 -0.71
N PHE A 153 4.62 11.57 0.13
CA PHE A 153 3.31 11.78 0.76
C PHE A 153 3.30 12.92 1.79
N ASP A 154 4.42 13.19 2.48
CA ASP A 154 4.51 14.28 3.47
C ASP A 154 4.24 15.66 2.83
N ARG A 155 4.48 15.78 1.51
CA ARG A 155 4.14 17.01 0.75
C ARG A 155 2.63 17.27 0.68
N ILE A 156 1.78 16.25 0.76
CA ILE A 156 0.32 16.42 0.81
C ILE A 156 -0.05 17.23 2.05
N LYS A 157 0.44 16.81 3.23
CA LYS A 157 0.25 17.54 4.48
C LYS A 157 0.81 18.97 4.37
N ALA A 158 2.02 19.12 3.85
CA ALA A 158 2.65 20.44 3.72
C ALA A 158 1.83 21.42 2.85
N ILE A 159 1.28 20.97 1.72
CA ILE A 159 0.42 21.80 0.84
C ILE A 159 -0.81 22.26 1.61
N VAL A 160 -1.49 21.36 2.31
CA VAL A 160 -2.69 21.70 3.08
C VAL A 160 -2.36 22.63 4.25
N TYR A 161 -1.33 22.31 5.05
CA TYR A 161 -0.95 23.05 6.25
C TYR A 161 -0.39 24.45 5.98
N SER A 162 0.22 24.67 4.83
CA SER A 162 0.71 26.00 4.41
C SER A 162 -0.34 26.84 3.68
N ALA A 163 -1.46 26.25 3.26
CA ALA A 163 -2.47 26.98 2.50
C ALA A 163 -3.20 28.01 3.37
N PRO A 164 -3.33 29.27 2.90
CA PRO A 164 -4.12 30.30 3.60
C PRO A 164 -5.62 30.06 3.47
N LYS A 165 -6.03 29.22 2.51
CA LYS A 165 -7.42 28.83 2.24
C LYS A 165 -7.47 27.35 1.89
N LEU A 166 -8.44 26.63 2.44
CA LEU A 166 -8.61 25.20 2.22
C LEU A 166 -9.65 24.99 1.11
N ASN A 167 -9.23 25.01 -0.15
CA ASN A 167 -10.17 24.73 -1.23
C ASN A 167 -10.21 23.23 -1.55
N ALA A 168 -11.40 22.74 -1.87
CA ALA A 168 -11.63 21.42 -2.40
C ALA A 168 -12.52 21.54 -3.65
N VAL A 169 -12.17 20.84 -4.72
CA VAL A 169 -12.86 20.84 -5.99
C VAL A 169 -13.25 19.40 -6.30
N VAL A 170 -14.53 19.18 -6.61
CA VAL A 170 -15.04 17.89 -7.07
C VAL A 170 -15.74 18.04 -8.40
N ASP A 171 -15.42 17.19 -9.37
CA ASP A 171 -16.10 17.14 -10.66
C ASP A 171 -17.55 16.66 -10.49
N SER A 172 -18.49 17.45 -11.01
CA SER A 172 -19.94 17.17 -10.95
C SER A 172 -20.35 15.91 -11.71
N ASN A 173 -19.53 15.44 -12.64
CA ASN A 173 -19.82 14.25 -13.44
C ASN A 173 -19.42 12.95 -12.75
N LEU A 174 -18.76 13.01 -11.59
CA LEU A 174 -18.38 11.83 -10.83
C LEU A 174 -19.60 11.05 -10.35
N SER A 175 -19.51 9.72 -10.40
CA SER A 175 -20.55 8.85 -9.88
C SER A 175 -20.71 9.01 -8.36
N SER A 176 -21.82 8.52 -7.80
CA SER A 176 -21.99 8.47 -6.34
C SER A 176 -20.91 7.63 -5.65
N ASN A 177 -20.37 6.61 -6.35
CA ASN A 177 -19.31 5.77 -5.81
C ASN A 177 -17.97 6.52 -5.77
N ALA A 178 -17.66 7.26 -6.83
CA ALA A 178 -16.46 8.10 -6.90
C ALA A 178 -16.49 9.25 -5.88
N THR A 179 -17.66 9.86 -5.66
CA THR A 179 -17.80 11.04 -4.77
C THR A 179 -17.91 10.70 -3.28
N ARG A 180 -18.10 9.44 -2.90
CA ARG A 180 -18.39 9.05 -1.50
C ARG A 180 -17.36 9.48 -0.46
N ASN A 181 -16.11 9.71 -0.85
CA ASN A 181 -15.03 10.12 0.05
C ASN A 181 -14.74 11.61 0.01
N TYR A 182 -15.38 12.34 -0.91
CA TYR A 182 -15.30 13.80 -0.91
C TYR A 182 -15.79 14.39 0.43
N PRO A 183 -16.89 13.91 1.04
CA PRO A 183 -17.27 14.30 2.41
C PRO A 183 -16.20 14.01 3.46
N GLU A 184 -15.43 12.92 3.35
CA GLU A 184 -14.36 12.61 4.31
C GLU A 184 -13.16 13.55 4.12
N LEU A 185 -12.80 13.88 2.87
CA LEU A 185 -11.80 14.91 2.59
C LEU A 185 -12.23 16.26 3.18
N MET A 186 -13.50 16.63 3.01
CA MET A 186 -14.08 17.83 3.64
C MET A 186 -14.05 17.75 5.18
N GLY A 187 -14.30 16.58 5.75
CA GLY A 187 -14.20 16.34 7.20
C GLY A 187 -12.78 16.53 7.73
N VAL A 188 -11.78 16.04 7.00
CA VAL A 188 -10.36 16.28 7.32
C VAL A 188 -9.99 17.76 7.20
N LEU A 189 -10.47 18.47 6.17
CA LEU A 189 -10.25 19.91 6.08
C LEU A 189 -10.90 20.66 7.25
N GLY A 190 -12.09 20.22 7.69
CA GLY A 190 -12.76 20.72 8.90
C GLY A 190 -11.95 20.48 10.17
N TYR A 191 -11.35 19.30 10.29
CA TYR A 191 -10.45 18.98 11.41
C TYR A 191 -9.19 19.85 11.41
N VAL A 192 -8.57 20.06 10.25
CA VAL A 192 -7.43 20.97 10.10
C VAL A 192 -7.82 22.41 10.44
N GLN A 193 -9.01 22.86 10.01
CA GLN A 193 -9.54 24.18 10.36
C GLN A 193 -9.71 24.31 11.88
N ALA A 194 -10.30 23.31 12.54
CA ALA A 194 -10.47 23.30 13.98
C ALA A 194 -9.13 23.31 14.73
N GLN A 195 -8.15 22.48 14.34
CA GLN A 195 -6.81 22.47 14.94
C GLN A 195 -6.09 23.82 14.83
N ARG A 196 -6.32 24.58 13.76
CA ARG A 196 -5.70 25.90 13.59
C ARG A 196 -6.43 27.00 14.34
N ALA A 197 -7.74 26.83 14.55
CA ALA A 197 -8.53 27.75 15.35
C ALA A 197 -8.30 27.53 16.86
N ASP A 198 -8.07 26.29 17.29
CA ASP A 198 -7.73 25.90 18.66
C ASP A 198 -6.30 26.35 19.02
N THR A 199 -6.18 27.61 19.42
CA THR A 199 -4.88 28.24 19.68
C THR A 199 -4.22 27.78 20.98
N ASN A 200 -5.01 27.23 21.90
CA ASN A 200 -4.53 26.77 23.20
C ASN A 200 -4.33 25.24 23.28
N GLY A 201 -4.87 24.48 22.31
CA GLY A 201 -4.72 23.04 22.17
C GLY A 201 -5.56 22.22 23.16
N ASP A 202 -6.64 22.78 23.70
CA ASP A 202 -7.50 22.11 24.69
C ASP A 202 -8.63 21.26 24.07
N GLY A 203 -8.80 21.32 22.74
CA GLY A 203 -9.81 20.58 21.99
C GLY A 203 -11.22 21.18 22.08
N VAL A 204 -11.39 22.37 22.68
CA VAL A 204 -12.66 23.06 22.87
C VAL A 204 -12.60 24.47 22.29
N LEU A 205 -13.22 24.65 21.11
CA LEU A 205 -13.26 25.95 20.46
C LEU A 205 -14.14 26.95 21.21
N ASN A 206 -13.53 28.04 21.66
CA ASN A 206 -14.25 29.17 22.23
C ASN A 206 -14.55 30.27 21.17
N GLN A 207 -15.41 31.23 21.53
CA GLN A 207 -15.87 32.25 20.58
C GLN A 207 -14.73 33.15 20.07
N THR A 208 -13.70 33.42 20.90
CA THR A 208 -12.54 34.23 20.52
C THR A 208 -11.73 33.50 19.46
N GLU A 209 -11.40 32.23 19.69
CA GLU A 209 -10.70 31.35 18.75
C GLU A 209 -11.41 31.25 17.40
N ILE A 210 -12.73 31.10 17.43
CA ILE A 210 -13.54 31.08 16.21
C ILE A 210 -13.47 32.44 15.48
N SER A 211 -13.52 33.55 16.22
CA SER A 211 -13.51 34.89 15.62
C SER A 211 -12.15 35.32 15.07
N GLU A 212 -11.06 34.79 15.65
CA GLU A 212 -9.69 35.06 15.23
C GLU A 212 -9.17 34.05 14.20
N ASN A 213 -9.95 33.00 13.90
CA ASN A 213 -9.59 32.02 12.89
C ASN A 213 -9.40 32.69 11.52
N THR A 214 -8.28 32.38 10.87
CA THR A 214 -7.89 32.96 9.58
C THR A 214 -7.99 31.96 8.42
N VAL A 215 -8.37 30.72 8.69
CA VAL A 215 -8.38 29.64 7.69
C VAL A 215 -9.81 29.19 7.41
N TYR A 216 -10.24 29.36 6.16
CA TYR A 216 -11.60 29.06 5.70
C TYR A 216 -11.60 27.98 4.63
N ILE A 217 -12.69 27.22 4.56
CA ILE A 217 -12.86 26.10 3.65
C ILE A 217 -13.79 26.52 2.51
N PHE A 218 -13.32 26.37 1.28
CA PHE A 218 -14.09 26.73 0.08
C PHE A 218 -14.33 25.50 -0.80
N PRO A 219 -15.49 24.84 -0.68
CA PRO A 219 -15.85 23.73 -1.54
C PRO A 219 -16.34 24.22 -2.91
N TYR A 220 -15.84 23.65 -4.00
CA TYR A 220 -16.25 23.94 -5.36
C TYR A 220 -16.77 22.68 -6.05
N LEU A 221 -17.80 22.87 -6.86
CA LEU A 221 -18.29 21.89 -7.81
C LEU A 221 -17.79 22.30 -9.20
N GLN A 222 -17.05 21.42 -9.85
CA GLN A 222 -16.55 21.63 -11.20
C GLN A 222 -17.59 21.20 -12.24
N ASP A 223 -17.86 22.07 -13.20
CA ASP A 223 -18.67 21.83 -14.39
C ASP A 223 -17.86 22.32 -15.62
N GLY A 224 -17.30 21.35 -16.35
CA GLY A 224 -16.31 21.64 -17.39
C GLY A 224 -15.04 22.28 -16.82
N GLU A 225 -14.69 23.47 -17.33
CA GLU A 225 -13.53 24.25 -16.88
C GLU A 225 -13.87 25.26 -15.77
N ILE A 226 -15.15 25.38 -15.41
CA ILE A 226 -15.65 26.37 -14.45
C ILE A 226 -16.00 25.68 -13.13
N CYS A 227 -15.55 26.29 -12.04
CA CYS A 227 -15.78 25.83 -10.68
C CYS A 227 -16.74 26.77 -9.98
N LYS A 228 -17.85 26.23 -9.50
CA LYS A 228 -18.88 26.96 -8.76
C LYS A 228 -18.71 26.73 -7.26
N LEU A 229 -18.52 27.80 -6.50
CA LEU A 229 -18.44 27.74 -5.04
C LEU A 229 -19.76 27.23 -4.45
N GLN A 230 -19.66 26.29 -3.51
CA GLN A 230 -20.78 25.70 -2.80
C GLN A 230 -20.92 26.30 -1.41
N ASN A 231 -22.12 26.18 -0.85
CA ASN A 231 -22.37 26.56 0.53
C ASN A 231 -21.65 25.59 1.49
N LEU A 232 -21.19 26.13 2.61
CA LEU A 232 -20.63 25.34 3.71
C LEU A 232 -21.10 25.95 5.03
N ASN A 233 -21.57 25.10 5.94
CA ASN A 233 -21.92 25.52 7.29
C ASN A 233 -21.30 24.54 8.28
N ASN A 234 -20.44 25.04 9.16
CA ASN A 234 -19.85 24.30 10.26
C ASN A 234 -19.75 25.20 11.51
N LEU A 235 -19.11 24.71 12.58
CA LEU A 235 -18.99 25.43 13.84
C LEU A 235 -18.21 26.76 13.74
N ILE A 236 -17.28 26.85 12.78
CA ILE A 236 -16.33 27.97 12.63
C ILE A 236 -16.77 28.93 11.52
N GLU A 237 -17.38 28.41 10.46
CA GLU A 237 -17.66 29.11 9.21
C GLU A 237 -19.11 28.89 8.77
N ASN A 238 -19.75 30.00 8.36
CA ASN A 238 -21.03 29.98 7.67
C ASN A 238 -20.88 30.67 6.30
N LEU A 239 -20.52 29.88 5.30
CA LEU A 239 -20.34 30.29 3.91
C LEU A 239 -21.65 30.15 3.14
N ASN A 240 -22.28 31.29 2.85
CA ASN A 240 -23.43 31.38 1.94
C ASN A 240 -22.97 31.95 0.60
N ALA A 241 -22.58 31.05 -0.30
CA ALA A 241 -22.12 31.37 -1.64
C ALA A 241 -23.20 31.03 -2.69
N SER A 242 -23.75 32.06 -3.32
CA SER A 242 -24.56 31.90 -4.53
C SER A 242 -23.85 32.56 -5.71
N ASN A 243 -23.79 31.85 -6.84
CA ASN A 243 -23.30 32.35 -8.14
C ASN A 243 -21.82 32.80 -8.23
N ILE A 244 -20.97 32.45 -7.25
CA ILE A 244 -19.53 32.68 -7.35
C ILE A 244 -18.91 31.55 -8.20
N THR A 245 -18.27 31.93 -9.31
CA THR A 245 -17.58 31.00 -10.22
C THR A 245 -16.15 31.46 -10.50
N ARG A 246 -15.26 30.51 -10.77
CA ARG A 246 -13.85 30.74 -11.15
C ARG A 246 -13.37 29.67 -12.12
N PRO A 247 -12.35 29.94 -12.94
CA PRO A 247 -11.66 28.89 -13.68
C PRO A 247 -11.08 27.84 -12.73
N CYS A 248 -11.40 26.56 -12.93
CA CYS A 248 -10.94 25.49 -12.04
C CYS A 248 -9.41 25.40 -11.98
N ALA A 249 -8.73 25.67 -13.09
CA ALA A 249 -7.27 25.63 -13.16
C ALA A 249 -6.57 26.60 -12.18
N GLU A 250 -7.24 27.69 -11.79
CA GLU A 250 -6.70 28.74 -10.92
C GLU A 250 -6.94 28.48 -9.43
N ILE A 251 -7.72 27.45 -9.07
CA ILE A 251 -8.05 27.16 -7.68
C ILE A 251 -6.96 26.26 -7.08
N PRO A 252 -6.16 26.72 -6.11
CA PRO A 252 -5.24 25.84 -5.38
C PRO A 252 -6.02 24.93 -4.43
N GLY A 253 -5.44 23.83 -3.97
CA GLY A 253 -6.08 22.89 -3.05
C GLY A 253 -6.29 21.50 -3.64
N ILE A 254 -7.29 20.77 -3.14
CA ILE A 254 -7.54 19.38 -3.51
C ILE A 254 -8.53 19.32 -4.68
N HIS A 255 -8.19 18.62 -5.75
CA HIS A 255 -9.03 18.44 -6.95
C HIS A 255 -9.30 16.97 -7.16
N VAL A 256 -10.57 16.60 -7.34
CA VAL A 256 -11.02 15.23 -7.54
C VAL A 256 -11.82 15.14 -8.84
N GLY A 257 -11.41 14.28 -9.78
CA GLY A 257 -12.08 14.15 -11.08
C GLY A 257 -11.70 12.87 -11.83
N TYR A 258 -12.31 12.62 -12.99
CA TYR A 258 -11.95 11.45 -13.81
C TYR A 258 -10.58 11.61 -14.48
N GLY A 259 -9.89 10.50 -14.72
CA GLY A 259 -8.63 10.49 -15.46
C GLY A 259 -7.87 9.19 -15.28
N LYS A 260 -6.54 9.27 -15.41
CA LYS A 260 -5.65 8.15 -15.05
C LYS A 260 -5.62 7.99 -13.53
N ASN A 261 -5.51 6.76 -13.04
CA ASN A 261 -5.41 6.44 -11.61
C ASN A 261 -4.12 7.03 -11.03
N ARG A 262 -4.22 8.22 -10.43
CA ARG A 262 -3.06 9.01 -10.01
C ARG A 262 -3.38 9.98 -8.88
N ILE A 263 -2.41 10.18 -8.00
CA ILE A 263 -2.30 11.32 -7.09
C ILE A 263 -1.11 12.16 -7.54
N GLU A 264 -1.36 13.40 -7.95
CA GLU A 264 -0.33 14.32 -8.45
C GLU A 264 -0.22 15.56 -7.54
N LEU A 265 1.02 16.00 -7.30
CA LEU A 265 1.31 17.17 -6.48
C LEU A 265 1.93 18.29 -7.32
N GLY A 266 1.20 19.41 -7.42
CA GLY A 266 1.70 20.69 -7.88
C GLY A 266 2.42 21.47 -6.77
N VAL A 267 2.55 22.79 -6.96
CA VAL A 267 3.11 23.70 -5.95
C VAL A 267 2.13 23.84 -4.77
N ASP A 268 0.86 24.06 -5.07
CA ASP A 268 -0.23 24.34 -4.13
C ASP A 268 -1.50 23.52 -4.44
N LYS A 269 -1.36 22.49 -5.28
CA LYS A 269 -2.46 21.68 -5.80
C LYS A 269 -2.21 20.19 -5.57
N ILE A 270 -3.22 19.49 -5.09
CA ILE A 270 -3.26 18.03 -4.98
C ILE A 270 -4.34 17.57 -5.95
N THR A 271 -3.97 16.81 -6.98
CA THR A 271 -4.93 16.32 -7.99
C THR A 271 -5.09 14.82 -7.84
N ILE A 272 -6.32 14.37 -7.61
CA ILE A 272 -6.73 12.98 -7.48
C ILE A 272 -7.57 12.64 -8.71
N THR A 273 -7.07 11.74 -9.56
CA THR A 273 -7.79 11.26 -10.73
C THR A 273 -7.86 9.75 -10.79
N GLY A 274 -8.91 9.21 -11.40
CA GLY A 274 -9.03 7.78 -11.64
C GLY A 274 -10.45 7.35 -11.99
N ASP A 275 -10.65 6.03 -12.07
CA ASP A 275 -11.96 5.39 -12.01
C ASP A 275 -12.56 5.41 -10.58
N ASP A 276 -13.82 5.01 -10.43
CA ASP A 276 -14.54 5.04 -9.14
C ASP A 276 -13.78 4.34 -7.99
N ALA A 277 -13.16 3.18 -8.27
CA ALA A 277 -12.46 2.41 -7.26
C ALA A 277 -11.14 3.08 -6.86
N SER A 278 -10.41 3.58 -7.84
CA SER A 278 -9.12 4.24 -7.65
C SER A 278 -9.27 5.60 -7.02
N LEU A 279 -10.30 6.37 -7.38
CA LEU A 279 -10.66 7.62 -6.71
C LEU A 279 -10.97 7.40 -5.23
N HIS A 280 -11.64 6.29 -4.91
CA HIS A 280 -11.90 5.95 -3.52
C HIS A 280 -10.61 5.68 -2.74
N THR A 281 -9.75 4.78 -3.24
CA THR A 281 -8.49 4.49 -2.56
C THR A 281 -7.58 5.72 -2.49
N ALA A 282 -7.46 6.49 -3.57
CA ALA A 282 -6.63 7.68 -3.60
C ALA A 282 -7.12 8.77 -2.64
N SER A 283 -8.44 8.93 -2.47
CA SER A 283 -9.01 9.84 -1.48
C SER A 283 -8.69 9.41 -0.05
N VAL A 284 -8.74 8.10 0.23
CA VAL A 284 -8.35 7.54 1.54
C VAL A 284 -6.87 7.81 1.85
N ILE A 285 -5.97 7.58 0.87
CA ILE A 285 -4.54 7.89 1.01
C ILE A 285 -4.34 9.38 1.30
N VAL A 286 -4.95 10.28 0.51
CA VAL A 286 -4.79 11.73 0.70
C VAL A 286 -5.35 12.19 2.04
N ARG A 287 -6.52 11.68 2.44
CA ARG A 287 -7.16 11.95 3.75
C ARG A 287 -6.20 11.63 4.90
N ASP A 288 -5.63 10.42 4.89
CA ASP A 288 -4.76 9.95 5.98
C ASP A 288 -3.35 10.54 5.90
N ALA A 289 -2.88 10.97 4.73
CA ALA A 289 -1.64 11.74 4.61
C ALA A 289 -1.79 13.17 5.17
N ILE A 290 -2.98 13.79 5.09
CA ILE A 290 -3.21 15.14 5.65
C ILE A 290 -3.26 15.10 7.17
N ALA A 291 -4.13 14.25 7.73
CA ALA A 291 -4.41 14.19 9.17
C ALA A 291 -4.68 12.73 9.60
N PRO A 292 -3.64 11.89 9.74
CA PRO A 292 -3.81 10.47 10.11
C PRO A 292 -4.47 10.26 11.48
N GLU A 293 -4.45 11.28 12.34
CA GLU A 293 -5.12 11.32 13.63
C GLU A 293 -6.64 11.53 13.55
N TRP A 294 -7.14 12.16 12.48
CA TRP A 294 -8.56 12.49 12.34
C TRP A 294 -9.44 11.25 12.50
N ILE A 295 -9.02 10.15 11.87
CA ILE A 295 -9.78 8.90 11.92
C ILE A 295 -9.81 8.29 13.32
N ARG A 296 -8.74 8.46 14.10
CA ARG A 296 -8.69 7.97 15.48
C ARG A 296 -9.62 8.76 16.39
N VAL A 297 -9.73 10.07 16.17
CA VAL A 297 -10.67 10.94 16.88
C VAL A 297 -12.12 10.59 16.51
N VAL A 298 -12.44 10.55 15.21
CA VAL A 298 -13.82 10.33 14.74
C VAL A 298 -14.37 8.96 15.16
N TYR A 299 -13.51 7.93 15.16
CA TYR A 299 -13.91 6.57 15.54
C TYR A 299 -13.58 6.22 17.01
N ASN A 300 -13.21 7.20 17.84
CA ASN A 300 -12.89 7.05 19.25
C ASN A 300 -11.87 5.91 19.53
N MET A 301 -10.84 5.83 18.69
CA MET A 301 -9.81 4.80 18.76
C MET A 301 -8.66 5.16 19.72
N GLU A 302 -8.67 6.35 20.31
CA GLU A 302 -7.63 6.81 21.24
C GLU A 302 -7.88 6.35 22.70
N ASN A 303 -9.06 5.81 23.00
CA ASN A 303 -9.48 5.41 24.35
C ASN A 303 -9.46 3.90 24.63
N THR A 304 -8.90 3.08 23.75
CA THR A 304 -8.72 1.64 24.01
C THR A 304 -7.36 1.37 24.63
N THR A 305 -7.25 1.59 25.94
CA THR A 305 -6.21 1.04 26.82
C THR A 305 -6.84 0.11 27.85
#